data_AF-A0A644Y205-F1
#
_entry.id   AF-A0A644Y205-F1
#
_cell.length_a   1.000
_cell.length_b   1.000
_cell.length_c   1.000
_cell.angle_alpha   90.00
_cell.angle_beta   90.00
_cell.angle_gamma   90.00
#
_symmetry.space_group_name_H-M   'P 1'
#
loop_
_entity.id
_entity.type
_entity.pdbx_description
1 polymer ?
#
loop_
_entity_poly.entity_id
_entity_poly.type
_entity_poly.pdbx_seq_one_letter_code
_entity_poly.pdbx_strand_id
1 'polypeptide(L)'
;MKLKNLIHYKDFDSDNIIFHSLTQSTDDEILTYVINVTSDLLNEVFLSDDFKISSKENLINYDERDLGELATYMCITPFAQSTLAKGTNWQEKATSYLECFIGYIIGTMDKEEFLGNLIEMREMLNISNKFYTGLVIYFSENKKTIINGILNKLQF
;
A
#
# COMPACT_ATOMS: atom_id res chain seq x y z
N MET A 1 -5.26 16.44 -0.65
CA MET A 1 -6.10 16.21 0.54
C MET A 1 -5.16 15.96 1.70
N LYS A 2 -5.47 16.45 2.91
CA LYS A 2 -4.68 16.11 4.10
C LYS A 2 -5.21 14.84 4.74
N LEU A 3 -4.35 14.04 5.36
CA LEU A 3 -4.71 12.80 6.06
C LEU A 3 -5.87 13.00 7.05
N LYS A 4 -5.86 14.11 7.80
CA LYS A 4 -6.93 14.46 8.74
C LYS A 4 -8.32 14.56 8.10
N ASN A 5 -8.41 14.83 6.80
CA ASN A 5 -9.69 14.96 6.10
C ASN A 5 -10.36 13.59 5.87
N LEU A 6 -9.64 12.48 6.07
CA LEU A 6 -10.22 11.13 6.07
C LEU A 6 -11.29 10.96 7.16
N ILE A 7 -11.36 11.86 8.15
CA ILE A 7 -12.43 11.88 9.15
C ILE A 7 -13.83 11.88 8.52
N HIS A 8 -13.98 12.48 7.32
CA HIS A 8 -15.24 12.57 6.60
C HIS A 8 -15.59 11.31 5.79
N TYR A 9 -14.67 10.35 5.71
CA TYR A 9 -14.78 9.15 4.90
C TYR A 9 -15.06 7.88 5.74
N LYS A 10 -15.23 7.99 7.05
CA LYS A 10 -15.47 6.84 7.94
C LYS A 10 -16.95 6.51 8.04
N ASP A 11 -17.27 5.22 8.06
CA ASP A 11 -18.63 4.71 8.31
C ASP A 11 -18.66 3.64 9.41
N PHE A 12 -17.56 2.92 9.67
CA PHE A 12 -17.50 1.83 10.66
C PHE A 12 -16.51 2.11 11.81
N ASP A 13 -16.66 1.38 12.92
CA ASP A 13 -15.74 1.47 14.07
C ASP A 13 -14.30 1.06 13.72
N SER A 14 -14.14 0.08 12.83
CA SER A 14 -12.86 -0.30 12.22
C SER A 14 -12.19 0.89 11.52
N ASP A 15 -12.93 1.68 10.74
CA ASP A 15 -12.41 2.90 10.11
C ASP A 15 -11.91 3.90 11.16
N ASN A 16 -12.63 4.04 12.28
CA ASN A 16 -12.23 4.92 13.38
C ASN A 16 -10.89 4.49 14.01
N ILE A 17 -10.69 3.19 14.22
CA ILE A 17 -9.45 2.63 14.78
C ILE A 17 -8.28 2.90 13.85
N ILE A 18 -8.43 2.57 12.57
CA ILE A 18 -7.36 2.76 11.56
C ILE A 18 -7.07 4.25 11.39
N PHE A 19 -8.10 5.09 11.22
CA PHE A 19 -7.94 6.54 11.13
C PHE A 19 -7.21 7.11 12.35
N HIS A 20 -7.61 6.73 13.56
CA HIS A 20 -6.98 7.21 14.79
C HIS A 20 -5.49 6.87 14.82
N SER A 21 -5.13 5.64 14.44
CA SER A 21 -3.74 5.21 14.34
C SER A 21 -2.96 6.00 13.28
N LEU A 22 -3.52 6.18 12.08
CA LEU A 22 -2.87 6.92 11.01
C LEU A 22 -2.64 8.39 11.39
N THR A 23 -3.61 9.02 12.06
CA THR A 23 -3.53 10.44 12.46
C THR A 23 -2.63 10.71 13.68
N GLN A 24 -2.00 9.69 14.27
CA GLN A 24 -0.85 9.90 15.16
C GLN A 24 0.40 10.33 14.38
N SER A 25 0.41 10.12 13.06
CA SER A 25 1.45 10.57 12.16
C SER A 25 1.01 11.79 11.34
N THR A 26 1.98 12.57 10.92
CA THR A 26 1.83 13.65 9.94
C THR A 26 1.66 13.08 8.53
N ASP A 27 1.18 13.92 7.60
CA ASP A 27 1.11 13.58 6.18
C ASP A 27 2.49 13.11 5.66
N ASP A 28 3.55 13.85 5.96
CA ASP A 28 4.90 13.54 5.50
C ASP A 28 5.42 12.21 6.05
N GLU A 29 5.11 11.88 7.30
CA GLU A 29 5.51 10.60 7.90
C GLU A 29 4.82 9.40 7.24
N ILE A 30 3.52 9.51 6.93
CA ILE A 30 2.78 8.43 6.24
C ILE A 30 3.28 8.25 4.81
N LEU A 31 3.52 9.35 4.08
CA LEU A 31 4.10 9.27 2.73
C LEU A 31 5.52 8.67 2.78
N THR A 32 6.34 9.10 3.73
CA THR A 32 7.69 8.58 3.94
C THR A 32 7.67 7.10 4.29
N TYR A 33 6.71 6.65 5.12
CA TYR A 33 6.53 5.23 5.42
C TYR A 33 6.28 4.41 4.15
N VAL A 34 5.32 4.82 3.31
CA VAL A 34 5.02 4.11 2.06
C VAL A 34 6.23 4.08 1.13
N ILE A 35 6.93 5.22 1.00
CA ILE A 35 8.15 5.33 0.19
C ILE A 35 9.23 4.37 0.68
N ASN A 36 9.52 4.39 1.99
CA ASN A 36 10.59 3.60 2.58
C ASN A 36 10.31 2.11 2.43
N VAL A 37 9.15 1.65 2.91
CA VAL A 37 8.82 0.22 2.88
C VAL A 37 8.79 -0.31 1.46
N THR A 38 8.22 0.43 0.51
CA THR A 38 8.21 0.01 -0.90
C THR A 38 9.64 -0.08 -1.47
N SER A 39 10.49 0.90 -1.19
CA SER A 39 11.88 0.91 -1.67
C SER A 39 12.71 -0.19 -1.03
N ASP A 40 12.56 -0.40 0.27
CA ASP A 40 13.29 -1.41 1.03
C ASP A 40 12.92 -2.81 0.51
N LEU A 41 11.63 -3.08 0.30
CA LEU A 41 11.17 -4.34 -0.31
C LEU A 41 11.76 -4.57 -1.71
N LEU A 42 11.77 -3.55 -2.56
CA LEU A 42 12.34 -3.69 -3.92
C LEU A 42 13.87 -3.85 -3.92
N ASN A 43 14.56 -3.22 -2.97
CA ASN A 43 16.02 -3.32 -2.84
C ASN A 43 16.48 -4.65 -2.21
N GLU A 44 15.71 -5.19 -1.26
CA GLU A 44 16.06 -6.41 -0.53
C GLU A 44 15.70 -7.70 -1.28
N VAL A 45 14.72 -7.64 -2.18
CA VAL A 45 14.36 -8.78 -3.01
C VAL A 45 15.39 -8.98 -4.13
N PHE A 46 15.84 -10.22 -4.30
CA PHE A 46 16.72 -10.58 -5.41
C PHE A 46 15.96 -10.57 -6.73
N LEU A 47 15.95 -9.41 -7.40
CA LEU A 47 15.34 -9.20 -8.71
C LEU A 47 16.38 -9.38 -9.82
N SER A 48 15.98 -10.02 -10.93
CA SER A 48 16.74 -9.97 -12.19
C SER A 48 16.77 -8.53 -12.73
N ASP A 49 17.71 -8.24 -13.62
CA ASP A 49 17.82 -6.90 -14.21
C ASP A 49 16.58 -6.52 -15.03
N ASP A 50 15.92 -7.50 -15.67
CA ASP A 50 14.64 -7.27 -16.35
C ASP A 50 13.55 -6.82 -15.37
N PHE A 51 13.39 -7.49 -14.22
CA PHE A 51 12.40 -7.09 -13.22
C PHE A 51 12.73 -5.74 -12.57
N LYS A 52 14.01 -5.41 -12.41
CA LYS A 52 14.43 -4.08 -11.95
C LYS A 52 14.03 -2.99 -12.93
N ILE A 53 14.25 -3.19 -14.23
CA ILE A 53 13.82 -2.28 -15.28
C ILE A 53 12.29 -2.14 -15.28
N SER A 54 11.56 -3.27 -15.30
CA SER A 54 10.11 -3.28 -15.28
C SER A 54 9.54 -2.56 -14.04
N SER A 55 10.14 -2.74 -12.86
CA SER A 55 9.68 -2.07 -11.65
C SER A 55 9.71 -0.54 -11.78
N LYS A 56 10.79 0.03 -12.33
CA LYS A 56 10.93 1.48 -12.57
C LYS A 56 9.92 1.96 -13.62
N GLU A 57 9.82 1.25 -14.74
CA GLU A 57 8.89 1.59 -15.82
C GLU A 57 7.44 1.57 -15.34
N ASN A 58 7.04 0.54 -14.62
CA ASN A 58 5.70 0.41 -14.05
C ASN A 58 5.40 1.53 -13.05
N LEU A 59 6.31 1.81 -12.10
CA LEU A 59 6.12 2.89 -11.13
C LEU A 59 5.94 4.25 -11.81
N ILE A 60 6.70 4.55 -12.87
CA ILE A 60 6.59 5.80 -13.63
C ILE A 60 5.24 5.87 -14.37
N ASN A 61 4.78 4.74 -14.91
CA ASN A 61 3.62 4.65 -15.79
C ASN A 61 2.28 4.46 -15.07
N TYR A 62 2.28 4.03 -13.80
CA TYR A 62 1.05 3.90 -13.02
C TYR A 62 0.21 5.16 -13.05
N ASP A 63 -1.10 5.03 -13.25
CA ASP A 63 -1.99 6.18 -13.14
C ASP A 63 -2.18 6.61 -11.67
N GLU A 64 -2.95 7.67 -11.44
CA GLU A 64 -3.20 8.17 -10.08
C GLU A 64 -3.91 7.13 -9.21
N ARG A 65 -4.82 6.34 -9.80
CA ARG A 65 -5.60 5.35 -9.08
C ARG A 65 -4.76 4.12 -8.77
N ASP A 66 -3.98 3.62 -9.72
CA ASP A 66 -3.07 2.48 -9.54
C ASP A 66 -2.13 2.71 -8.35
N LEU A 67 -1.52 3.89 -8.29
CA LEU A 67 -0.66 4.23 -7.17
C LEU A 67 -1.45 4.48 -5.88
N GLY A 68 -2.63 5.07 -5.96
CA GLY A 68 -3.51 5.25 -4.81
C GLY A 68 -3.87 3.91 -4.16
N GLU A 69 -4.18 2.91 -4.97
CA GLU A 69 -4.47 1.53 -4.56
C GLU A 69 -3.21 0.85 -3.99
N LEU A 70 -2.05 0.98 -4.66
CA LEU A 70 -0.75 0.47 -4.19
C LEU A 70 -0.38 1.04 -2.81
N ALA A 71 -0.41 2.37 -2.66
CA ALA A 71 -0.06 3.02 -1.40
C ALA A 71 -1.09 2.71 -0.29
N THR A 72 -2.38 2.59 -0.64
CA THR A 72 -3.42 2.14 0.31
C THR A 72 -3.12 0.73 0.80
N TYR A 73 -2.78 -0.19 -0.10
CA TYR A 73 -2.39 -1.56 0.23
C TYR A 73 -1.28 -1.57 1.28
N MET A 74 -0.18 -0.86 1.00
CA MET A 74 0.96 -0.81 1.93
C MET A 74 0.60 -0.14 3.26
N CYS A 75 -0.22 0.91 3.22
CA CYS A 75 -0.70 1.62 4.40
C CYS A 75 -1.53 0.75 5.34
N ILE A 76 -2.39 -0.13 4.80
CA ILE A 76 -3.26 -0.99 5.62
C ILE A 76 -2.61 -2.32 6.00
N THR A 77 -1.49 -2.69 5.36
CA THR A 77 -0.76 -3.95 5.60
C THR A 77 -0.45 -4.21 7.09
N PRO A 78 0.06 -3.25 7.89
CA PRO A 78 0.33 -3.48 9.31
C PRO A 78 -0.91 -3.87 10.12
N PHE A 79 -2.08 -3.31 9.78
CA PHE A 79 -3.34 -3.64 10.45
C PHE A 79 -3.81 -5.05 10.07
N ALA A 80 -3.66 -5.42 8.80
CA ALA A 80 -3.98 -6.76 8.32
C ALA A 80 -3.09 -7.81 8.99
N GLN A 81 -1.77 -7.55 9.07
CA GLN A 81 -0.82 -8.42 9.77
C GLN A 81 -1.13 -8.55 11.27
N SER A 82 -1.47 -7.46 11.95
CA SER A 82 -1.89 -7.47 13.36
C SER A 82 -3.17 -8.29 13.59
N THR A 83 -4.10 -8.25 12.64
CA THR A 83 -5.33 -9.05 12.67
C THR A 83 -5.03 -10.53 12.43
N LEU A 84 -4.17 -10.83 11.45
CA LEU A 84 -3.72 -12.18 11.11
C LEU A 84 -2.95 -12.86 12.24
N ALA A 85 -2.13 -12.12 13.00
CA ALA A 85 -1.27 -12.67 14.07
C ALA A 85 -2.04 -13.44 15.16
N LYS A 86 -3.37 -13.34 15.20
CA LYS A 86 -4.27 -14.08 16.09
C LYS A 86 -4.64 -15.48 15.57
N GLY A 87 -4.30 -15.81 14.33
CA GLY A 87 -4.65 -17.07 13.65
C GLY A 87 -3.46 -18.00 13.41
N THR A 88 -3.76 -19.22 12.95
CA THR A 88 -2.75 -20.18 12.47
C THR A 88 -2.24 -19.79 11.09
N ASN A 89 -0.97 -20.06 10.78
CA ASN A 89 -0.31 -19.78 9.49
C ASN A 89 -0.32 -18.29 9.10
N TRP A 90 -0.33 -17.39 10.09
CA TRP A 90 -0.39 -15.96 9.84
C TRP A 90 0.85 -15.43 9.10
N GLN A 91 2.02 -16.04 9.33
CA GLN A 91 3.25 -15.68 8.64
C GLN A 91 3.16 -15.94 7.13
N GLU A 92 2.63 -17.10 6.73
CA GLU A 92 2.46 -17.46 5.31
C GLU A 92 1.57 -16.44 4.59
N LYS A 93 0.44 -16.06 5.22
CA LYS A 93 -0.45 -15.03 4.67
C LYS A 93 0.21 -13.65 4.63
N ALA A 94 0.91 -13.26 5.69
CA ALA A 94 1.61 -11.97 5.74
C ALA A 94 2.70 -11.88 4.66
N THR A 95 3.44 -12.96 4.42
CA THR A 95 4.42 -13.06 3.33
C THR A 95 3.73 -12.98 1.98
N SER A 96 2.64 -13.71 1.77
CA SER A 96 1.87 -13.67 0.52
C SER A 96 1.37 -12.26 0.17
N TYR A 97 0.98 -11.45 1.17
CA TYR A 97 0.62 -10.05 0.93
C TYR A 97 1.80 -9.21 0.43
N LEU A 98 3.01 -9.44 0.94
CA LEU A 98 4.19 -8.71 0.46
C LEU A 98 4.62 -9.20 -0.94
N GLU A 99 4.53 -10.50 -1.20
CA GLU A 99 4.80 -11.08 -2.52
C GLU A 99 3.83 -10.56 -3.58
N CYS A 100 2.54 -10.48 -3.26
CA CYS A 100 1.52 -9.88 -4.11
C CYS A 100 1.85 -8.41 -4.42
N PHE A 101 2.20 -7.64 -3.39
CA PHE A 101 2.57 -6.24 -3.52
C PHE A 101 3.79 -6.02 -4.43
N ILE A 102 4.88 -6.75 -4.19
CA ILE A 102 6.09 -6.67 -5.02
C ILE A 102 5.79 -7.17 -6.44
N GLY A 103 5.09 -8.30 -6.55
CA GLY A 103 4.73 -8.94 -7.81
C GLY A 103 3.97 -8.00 -8.75
N TYR A 104 3.05 -7.20 -8.19
CA TYR A 104 2.34 -6.19 -8.96
C TYR A 104 3.29 -5.10 -9.49
N ILE A 105 4.19 -4.58 -8.64
CA ILE A 105 5.18 -3.57 -9.04
C ILE A 105 6.12 -4.07 -10.14
N ILE A 106 6.65 -5.29 -10.01
CA ILE A 106 7.62 -5.83 -10.97
C ILE A 106 6.96 -6.43 -12.22
N GLY A 107 5.63 -6.47 -12.29
CA GLY A 107 4.87 -6.96 -13.45
C GLY A 107 4.76 -8.49 -13.56
N THR A 108 4.98 -9.22 -12.47
CA THR A 108 4.73 -10.68 -12.41
C THR A 108 3.32 -11.03 -11.94
N MET A 109 2.58 -10.04 -11.46
CA MET A 109 1.19 -10.19 -11.03
C MET A 109 0.33 -9.18 -11.79
N ASP A 110 -0.82 -9.61 -12.27
CA ASP A 110 -1.76 -8.71 -12.93
C ASP A 110 -2.55 -7.87 -11.93
N LYS A 111 -3.22 -6.84 -12.45
CA LYS A 111 -4.02 -5.92 -11.64
C LYS A 111 -5.21 -6.60 -10.97
N GLU A 112 -5.82 -7.60 -11.60
CA GLU A 112 -7.00 -8.26 -11.05
C GLU A 112 -6.64 -9.08 -9.80
N GLU A 113 -5.52 -9.81 -9.85
CA GLU A 113 -4.97 -10.55 -8.73
C GLU A 113 -4.58 -9.61 -7.56
N PHE A 114 -3.86 -8.53 -7.88
CA PHE A 114 -3.51 -7.50 -6.90
C PHE A 114 -4.75 -6.90 -6.20
N LEU A 115 -5.76 -6.52 -6.99
CA LEU A 115 -7.00 -5.94 -6.45
C LEU A 115 -7.81 -6.95 -5.64
N GLY A 116 -7.82 -8.23 -6.03
CA GLY A 116 -8.43 -9.30 -5.26
C GLY A 116 -7.81 -9.41 -3.86
N ASN A 117 -6.48 -9.30 -3.77
CA ASN A 117 -5.78 -9.32 -2.50
C ASN A 117 -6.07 -8.07 -1.64
N LEU A 118 -6.09 -6.89 -2.26
CA LEU A 118 -6.49 -5.65 -1.58
C LEU A 118 -7.92 -5.72 -1.04
N ILE A 119 -8.85 -6.34 -1.78
CA ILE A 119 -10.22 -6.57 -1.34
C ILE A 119 -10.23 -7.50 -0.11
N GLU A 120 -9.51 -8.61 -0.13
CA GLU A 120 -9.41 -9.53 1.01
C GLU A 120 -8.93 -8.82 2.27
N MET A 121 -7.87 -8.01 2.16
CA MET A 121 -7.36 -7.23 3.30
C MET A 121 -8.40 -6.25 3.85
N ARG A 122 -9.15 -5.58 2.97
CA ARG A 122 -10.19 -4.65 3.38
C ARG A 122 -11.35 -5.34 4.07
N GLU A 123 -11.78 -6.49 3.57
CA GLU A 123 -12.82 -7.31 4.18
C GLU A 123 -12.40 -7.82 5.55
N MET A 124 -11.16 -8.32 5.67
CA MET A 124 -10.59 -8.74 6.96
C MET A 124 -10.58 -7.62 7.99
N LEU A 125 -10.25 -6.40 7.57
CA LEU A 125 -10.22 -5.22 8.42
C LEU A 125 -11.60 -4.58 8.62
N ASN A 126 -12.63 -5.07 7.93
CA ASN A 126 -13.95 -4.48 7.87
C ASN A 126 -13.88 -2.98 7.51
N ILE A 127 -13.05 -2.59 6.55
CA ILE A 127 -12.90 -1.20 6.09
C ILE A 127 -14.09 -0.84 5.19
N SER A 128 -14.78 0.26 5.50
CA SER A 128 -15.88 0.71 4.65
C SER A 128 -15.38 1.12 3.26
N ASN A 129 -16.26 0.98 2.25
CA ASN A 129 -15.96 1.45 0.89
C ASN A 129 -15.62 2.94 0.86
N LYS A 130 -16.28 3.73 1.72
CA LYS A 130 -16.04 5.17 1.81
C LYS A 130 -14.65 5.48 2.37
N PHE A 131 -14.23 4.78 3.44
CA PHE A 131 -12.93 5.04 4.04
C PHE A 131 -11.79 4.61 3.13
N TYR A 132 -11.94 3.44 2.51
CA TYR A 132 -11.05 2.98 1.43
C TYR A 132 -10.94 3.99 0.29
N THR A 133 -12.07 4.51 -0.20
CA THR A 133 -12.08 5.53 -1.27
C THR A 133 -11.33 6.78 -0.83
N GLY A 134 -11.49 7.20 0.43
CA GLY A 134 -10.73 8.31 1.00
C GLY A 134 -9.22 8.05 1.00
N LEU A 135 -8.78 6.86 1.41
CA LEU A 135 -7.36 6.48 1.40
C LEU A 135 -6.78 6.49 -0.02
N VAL A 136 -7.48 5.90 -0.99
CA VAL A 136 -7.05 5.88 -2.39
C VAL A 136 -6.90 7.32 -2.90
N ILE A 137 -7.92 8.18 -2.73
CA ILE A 137 -7.86 9.59 -3.15
C ILE A 137 -6.68 10.31 -2.49
N TYR A 138 -6.48 10.12 -1.19
CA TYR A 138 -5.38 10.73 -0.45
C TYR A 138 -4.02 10.42 -1.08
N PHE A 139 -3.76 9.14 -1.36
CA PHE A 139 -2.49 8.74 -1.95
C PHE A 139 -2.36 9.07 -3.44
N SER A 140 -3.46 8.97 -4.20
CA SER A 140 -3.53 9.39 -5.61
C SER A 140 -3.08 10.84 -5.80
N GLU A 141 -3.55 11.76 -4.95
CA GLU A 141 -3.17 13.17 -5.01
C GLU A 141 -1.70 13.42 -4.62
N ASN A 142 -1.06 12.48 -3.95
CA ASN A 142 0.36 12.52 -3.56
C ASN A 142 1.26 11.70 -4.51
N LYS A 143 0.75 11.32 -5.68
CA LYS A 143 1.42 10.39 -6.60
C LYS A 143 2.88 10.73 -6.88
N LYS A 144 3.13 11.98 -7.27
CA LYS A 144 4.47 12.43 -7.68
C LYS A 144 5.48 12.31 -6.53
N THR A 145 5.06 12.66 -5.32
CA THR A 145 5.91 12.58 -4.12
C THR A 145 6.31 11.12 -3.86
N ILE A 146 5.34 10.20 -3.92
CA ILE A 146 5.58 8.79 -3.64
C ILE A 146 6.48 8.16 -4.71
N ILE A 147 6.15 8.30 -6.00
CA ILE A 147 6.95 7.70 -7.09
C ILE A 147 8.38 8.24 -7.07
N ASN A 148 8.56 9.56 -7.02
CA ASN A 148 9.90 10.14 -7.01
C ASN A 148 10.67 9.73 -5.76
N GLY A 149 10.00 9.66 -4.61
CA GLY A 149 10.58 9.18 -3.36
C GLY A 149 11.11 7.76 -3.46
N ILE A 150 10.32 6.85 -4.05
CA ILE A 150 10.70 5.44 -4.27
C ILE A 150 11.87 5.38 -5.24
N LEU A 151 11.75 5.98 -6.42
CA LEU A 151 12.78 5.91 -7.47
C LEU A 151 14.13 6.46 -7.00
N ASN A 152 14.14 7.52 -6.18
CA ASN A 152 15.37 8.10 -5.63
C ASN A 152 16.08 7.18 -4.61
N LYS A 153 15.37 6.19 -4.06
CA LYS A 153 15.88 5.26 -3.03
C LYS A 153 16.23 3.89 -3.58
N LEU A 154 15.83 3.56 -4.81
CA LEU A 154 16.25 2.32 -5.44
C LEU A 154 17.77 2.32 -5.66
N GLN A 155 18.41 1.22 -5.31
CA GLN A 155 19.88 1.04 -5.37
C GLN A 155 20.36 0.44 -6.69
N PHE A 156 19.44 0.17 -7.61
CA PHE A 156 19.66 -0.33 -8.95
C PHE A 156 19.05 0.62 -9.97
#